data_AF-A0A447KQS2-F1
#
_entry.id   AF-A0A447KQS2-F1
#
_cell.length_a   1.000
_cell.length_b   1.000
_cell.length_c   1.000
_cell.angle_alpha   90.00
_cell.angle_beta   90.00
_cell.angle_gamma   90.00
#
_symmetry.space_group_name_H-M   'P 1'
#
loop_
_entity.id
_entity.type
_entity.pdbx_description
1 polymer ?
#
loop_
_entity_poly.entity_id
_entity_poly.type
_entity_poly.pdbx_seq_one_letter_code
_entity_poly.pdbx_strand_id
1 'polypeptide(L)'
;MQADDIDLKPWFSRWLKSNTGLESADFSLAAWLQIQNGEIYGGNALLKQGAANWTVAKQPHRLDVDNLSLALNRKGNGWQVDVPQLNLKTDGQAWPQGSLSGLWLPENDRFLGPEQSEELRIRASDIQLERLAALLPTFSFLSPDVLERWNDLQPQGKVNALALDIPLKQPEKTRFQARWHGVSWQPWKLLPGVNHFFRRAQRRGGKWPPDAGYAG
;
A
#
# COMPACT_ATOMS: atom_id res chain seq x y z
N MET A 1 9.09 -21.01 11.92
CA MET A 1 7.73 -21.57 12.05
C MET A 1 7.16 -21.76 10.66
N GLN A 2 6.40 -22.83 10.43
CA GLN A 2 5.62 -23.03 9.22
C GLN A 2 4.25 -23.57 9.61
N ALA A 3 3.23 -23.19 8.87
CA ALA A 3 1.93 -23.82 8.92
C ALA A 3 1.26 -23.74 7.54
N ASP A 4 0.54 -24.79 7.19
CA ASP A 4 -0.05 -24.97 5.87
C ASP A 4 -1.57 -24.94 6.00
N ASP A 5 -2.24 -24.38 4.99
CA ASP A 5 -3.71 -24.29 4.87
C ASP A 5 -4.43 -23.75 6.12
N ILE A 6 -4.00 -22.58 6.60
CA ILE A 6 -4.57 -21.96 7.79
C ILE A 6 -5.66 -20.97 7.39
N ASP A 7 -6.85 -21.10 7.98
CA ASP A 7 -7.88 -20.05 7.93
C ASP A 7 -7.40 -18.83 8.74
N LEU A 8 -6.98 -17.79 8.03
CA LEU A 8 -6.50 -16.54 8.61
C LEU A 8 -7.63 -15.58 9.03
N LYS A 9 -8.88 -15.87 8.70
CA LYS A 9 -10.03 -15.01 9.01
C LYS A 9 -10.09 -14.59 10.49
N PRO A 10 -9.82 -15.45 11.48
CA PRO A 10 -9.84 -15.07 12.89
C PRO A 10 -8.83 -13.98 13.25
N TRP A 11 -7.67 -13.92 12.59
CA TRP A 11 -6.58 -13.00 12.93
C TRP A 11 -6.66 -11.63 12.26
N PHE A 12 -7.58 -11.42 11.32
CA PHE A 12 -7.73 -10.10 10.73
C PHE A 12 -8.39 -9.08 11.64
N SER A 13 -8.08 -7.82 11.35
CA SER A 13 -8.63 -6.66 12.05
C SER A 13 -10.16 -6.67 12.02
N ARG A 14 -10.78 -6.13 13.07
CA ARG A 14 -12.24 -5.97 13.12
C ARG A 14 -12.76 -5.16 11.94
N TRP A 15 -11.98 -4.16 11.51
CA TRP A 15 -12.32 -3.33 10.37
C TRP A 15 -12.43 -4.14 9.08
N LEU A 16 -11.51 -5.08 8.82
CA LEU A 16 -11.57 -5.92 7.62
C LEU A 16 -12.86 -6.75 7.64
N LYS A 17 -13.15 -7.36 8.80
CA LYS A 17 -14.34 -8.19 9.00
C LYS A 17 -15.65 -7.41 8.83
N SER A 18 -15.71 -6.14 9.25
CA SER A 18 -16.93 -5.33 9.19
C SER A 18 -17.15 -4.60 7.86
N ASN A 19 -16.10 -4.38 7.05
CA ASN A 19 -16.18 -3.50 5.86
C ASN A 19 -15.98 -4.21 4.51
N THR A 20 -15.45 -5.44 4.49
CA THR A 20 -15.15 -6.14 3.22
C THR A 20 -16.13 -7.23 2.83
N GLY A 21 -16.98 -7.69 3.76
CA GLY A 21 -17.72 -8.92 3.54
C GLY A 21 -16.79 -10.13 3.37
N LEU A 22 -15.68 -10.18 4.13
CA LEU A 22 -14.71 -11.27 4.06
C LEU A 22 -15.36 -12.64 4.29
N GLU A 23 -15.21 -13.52 3.30
CA GLU A 23 -15.82 -14.86 3.26
C GLU A 23 -14.81 -15.91 3.74
N SER A 24 -13.64 -15.98 3.11
CA SER A 24 -12.56 -16.90 3.46
C SER A 24 -11.18 -16.28 3.28
N ALA A 25 -10.17 -16.90 3.88
CA ALA A 25 -8.80 -16.44 3.80
C ALA A 25 -7.82 -17.55 4.21
N ASP A 26 -7.50 -18.41 3.26
CA ASP A 26 -6.79 -19.65 3.53
C ASP A 26 -5.37 -19.54 2.97
N PHE A 27 -4.35 -19.66 3.83
CA PHE A 27 -2.96 -19.43 3.47
C PHE A 27 -1.99 -20.44 4.09
N SER A 28 -0.99 -20.82 3.30
CA SER A 28 0.20 -21.55 3.77
C SER A 28 1.35 -20.58 3.96
N LEU A 29 1.92 -20.52 5.17
CA LEU A 29 2.92 -19.52 5.54
C LEU A 29 4.14 -20.13 6.24
N ALA A 30 5.30 -19.53 6.01
CA ALA A 30 6.51 -19.76 6.79
C ALA A 30 7.05 -18.42 7.31
N ALA A 31 7.59 -18.41 8.53
CA ALA A 31 8.15 -17.22 9.14
C ALA A 31 9.39 -17.54 9.98
N TRP A 32 10.35 -16.62 9.96
CA TRP A 32 11.60 -16.68 10.71
C TRP A 32 11.83 -15.34 11.40
N LEU A 33 12.20 -15.37 12.67
CA LEU A 33 12.53 -14.18 13.44
C LEU A 33 14.03 -14.15 13.74
N GLN A 34 14.60 -12.97 13.67
CA GLN A 34 15.98 -12.70 14.08
C GLN A 34 15.93 -11.98 15.42
N ILE A 35 16.50 -12.60 16.44
CA ILE A 35 16.54 -12.06 17.80
C ILE A 35 18.00 -11.75 18.14
N GLN A 36 18.27 -10.54 18.64
CA GLN A 36 19.57 -10.09 19.10
C GLN A 36 19.40 -9.46 20.49
N ASN A 37 20.20 -9.90 21.46
CA ASN A 37 20.14 -9.39 22.85
C ASN A 37 18.73 -9.43 23.48
N GLY A 38 17.94 -10.46 23.15
CA GLY A 38 16.56 -10.60 23.66
C GLY A 38 15.53 -9.69 22.97
N GLU A 39 15.95 -8.85 22.01
CA GLU A 39 15.06 -8.02 21.20
C GLU A 39 14.89 -8.59 19.79
N ILE A 40 13.72 -8.39 19.20
CA ILE A 40 13.52 -8.67 17.77
C ILE A 40 14.33 -7.65 16.97
N TYR A 41 15.21 -8.13 16.10
CA TYR A 41 16.02 -7.29 15.20
C TYR A 41 15.51 -7.33 13.76
N GLY A 42 14.79 -8.39 13.40
CA GLY A 42 14.18 -8.54 12.09
C GLY A 42 13.45 -9.87 11.96
N GLY A 43 13.02 -10.16 10.74
CA GLY A 43 12.36 -11.41 10.41
C GLY A 43 11.98 -11.45 8.94
N ASN A 44 11.63 -12.65 8.48
CA ASN A 44 11.09 -12.86 7.15
C ASN A 44 9.80 -13.66 7.26
N ALA A 45 8.87 -13.40 6.37
CA ALA A 45 7.67 -14.21 6.17
C ALA A 45 7.56 -14.57 4.69
N LEU A 46 7.04 -15.75 4.41
CA LEU A 46 6.74 -16.26 3.08
C LEU A 46 5.33 -16.80 3.09
N LEU A 47 4.43 -16.16 2.36
CA LEU A 47 3.15 -16.74 1.98
C LEU A 47 3.40 -17.59 0.74
N LYS A 48 3.43 -18.91 0.92
CA LYS A 48 3.75 -19.88 -0.14
C LYS A 48 2.64 -19.91 -1.18
N GLN A 49 1.41 -20.04 -0.71
CA GLN A 49 0.21 -20.06 -1.51
C GLN A 49 -0.99 -19.71 -0.62
N GLY A 50 -2.03 -19.16 -1.22
CA GLY A 50 -3.29 -18.96 -0.53
C GLY A 50 -4.23 -18.03 -1.28
N ALA A 51 -5.46 -17.94 -0.80
CA ALA A 51 -6.48 -17.08 -1.37
C ALA A 51 -7.35 -16.45 -0.29
N ALA A 52 -7.72 -15.20 -0.51
CA ALA A 52 -8.78 -14.53 0.25
C ALA A 52 -9.94 -14.19 -0.69
N ASN A 53 -11.18 -14.39 -0.20
CA ASN A 53 -12.41 -14.08 -0.93
C ASN A 53 -13.26 -13.13 -0.10
N TRP A 54 -13.80 -12.10 -0.73
CA TRP A 54 -14.67 -11.12 -0.09
C TRP A 54 -15.67 -10.55 -1.09
N THR A 55 -16.80 -10.04 -0.59
CA THR A 55 -17.85 -9.45 -1.43
C THR A 55 -18.12 -8.01 -1.03
N VAL A 56 -17.94 -7.07 -1.97
CA VAL A 56 -18.22 -5.65 -1.79
C VAL A 56 -19.22 -5.18 -2.84
N ALA A 57 -20.27 -4.46 -2.42
CA ALA A 57 -21.32 -3.99 -3.31
C ALA A 57 -21.93 -5.08 -4.23
N LYS A 58 -22.06 -6.32 -3.72
CA LYS A 58 -22.52 -7.52 -4.44
C LYS A 58 -21.57 -8.04 -5.53
N GLN A 59 -20.36 -7.52 -5.61
CA GLN A 59 -19.31 -8.05 -6.48
C GLN A 59 -18.35 -8.92 -5.66
N PRO A 60 -18.20 -10.21 -6.00
CA PRO A 60 -17.21 -11.05 -5.37
C PRO A 60 -15.82 -10.71 -5.89
N HIS A 61 -14.85 -10.72 -4.99
CA HIS A 61 -13.46 -10.48 -5.28
C HIS A 61 -12.60 -11.59 -4.68
N ARG A 62 -11.48 -11.86 -5.34
CA ARG A 62 -10.49 -12.85 -4.91
C ARG A 62 -9.08 -12.28 -5.03
N LEU A 63 -8.29 -12.49 -3.99
CA LEU A 63 -6.85 -12.24 -3.97
C LEU A 63 -6.13 -13.57 -3.83
N ASP A 64 -5.39 -13.96 -4.85
CA ASP A 64 -4.48 -15.10 -4.80
C ASP A 64 -3.05 -14.62 -4.51
N VAL A 65 -2.34 -15.40 -3.71
CA VAL A 65 -0.92 -15.21 -3.40
C VAL A 65 -0.15 -16.43 -3.87
N ASP A 66 1.01 -16.20 -4.48
CA ASP A 66 1.95 -17.25 -4.91
C ASP A 66 3.38 -16.84 -4.56
N ASN A 67 3.98 -17.44 -3.54
CA ASN A 67 5.35 -17.13 -3.10
C ASN A 67 5.59 -15.62 -2.86
N LEU A 68 4.76 -15.00 -2.03
CA LEU A 68 4.94 -13.62 -1.59
C LEU A 68 5.86 -13.56 -0.36
N SER A 69 7.03 -12.98 -0.53
CA SER A 69 8.00 -12.76 0.56
C SER A 69 7.82 -11.38 1.19
N LEU A 70 7.95 -11.32 2.51
CA LEU A 70 8.03 -10.08 3.28
C LEU A 70 9.28 -10.13 4.17
N ALA A 71 10.03 -9.03 4.22
CA ALA A 71 11.17 -8.87 5.12
C ALA A 71 10.90 -7.71 6.09
N LEU A 72 11.09 -7.95 7.38
CA LEU A 72 11.04 -6.95 8.44
C LEU A 72 12.47 -6.75 8.96
N ASN A 73 12.97 -5.52 8.93
CA ASN A 73 14.33 -5.20 9.35
C ASN A 73 14.34 -3.96 10.23
N ARG A 74 15.16 -3.98 11.28
CA ARG A 74 15.44 -2.78 12.05
C ARG A 74 16.34 -1.82 11.25
N LYS A 75 15.97 -0.54 11.22
CA LYS A 75 16.69 0.54 10.51
C LYS A 75 17.03 1.65 11.49
N GLY A 76 18.18 1.53 12.15
CA GLY A 76 18.52 2.40 13.29
C GLY A 76 17.56 2.14 14.45
N ASN A 77 16.82 3.16 14.89
CA ASN A 77 15.71 3.01 15.84
C ASN A 77 14.35 2.76 15.17
N GLY A 78 14.28 2.77 13.84
CA GLY A 78 13.06 2.53 13.07
C GLY A 78 12.89 1.11 12.56
N TRP A 79 11.80 0.89 11.83
CA TRP A 79 11.41 -0.40 11.27
C TRP A 79 11.12 -0.27 9.78
N GLN A 80 11.68 -1.18 8.99
CA GLN A 80 11.42 -1.30 7.57
C GLN A 80 10.72 -2.62 7.27
N VAL A 81 9.67 -2.57 6.47
CA VAL A 81 9.01 -3.73 5.87
C VAL A 81 9.20 -3.64 4.36
N ASP A 82 9.67 -4.72 3.76
CA ASP A 82 9.89 -4.84 2.32
C ASP A 82 9.11 -6.01 1.75
N VAL A 83 8.42 -5.76 0.64
CA VAL A 83 7.81 -6.75 -0.24
C VAL A 83 8.50 -6.59 -1.60
N PRO A 84 9.59 -7.33 -1.86
CA PRO A 84 10.44 -7.10 -3.03
C PRO A 84 9.72 -7.40 -4.35
N GLN A 85 8.71 -8.26 -4.33
CA GLN A 85 7.94 -8.65 -5.51
C GLN A 85 6.49 -8.94 -5.12
N LEU A 86 5.54 -8.30 -5.80
CA LEU A 86 4.10 -8.46 -5.60
C LEU A 86 3.57 -9.66 -6.38
N ASN A 87 3.86 -10.87 -5.90
CA ASN A 87 3.36 -12.10 -6.51
C ASN A 87 1.89 -12.36 -6.12
N LEU A 88 1.01 -11.55 -6.71
CA LEU A 88 -0.41 -11.49 -6.41
C LEU A 88 -1.23 -11.64 -7.69
N LYS A 89 -2.45 -12.18 -7.57
CA LYS A 89 -3.50 -12.05 -8.58
C LYS A 89 -4.76 -11.50 -7.93
N THR A 90 -5.39 -10.54 -8.57
CA THR A 90 -6.69 -10.02 -8.15
C THR A 90 -7.70 -10.38 -9.23
N ASP A 91 -8.76 -11.07 -8.86
CA ASP A 91 -9.83 -11.51 -9.75
C ASP A 91 -9.27 -12.26 -10.98
N GLY A 92 -8.32 -13.16 -10.72
CA GLY A 92 -7.61 -13.96 -11.74
C GLY A 92 -6.53 -13.21 -12.53
N GLN A 93 -6.42 -11.89 -12.39
CA GLN A 93 -5.44 -11.08 -13.12
C GLN A 93 -4.19 -10.85 -12.29
N ALA A 94 -3.03 -11.25 -12.83
CA ALA A 94 -1.74 -11.06 -12.18
C ALA A 94 -1.39 -9.58 -12.03
N TRP A 95 -0.78 -9.26 -10.89
CA TRP A 95 -0.14 -7.97 -10.66
C TRP A 95 1.14 -7.86 -11.49
N PRO A 96 1.56 -6.64 -11.86
CA PRO A 96 2.90 -6.45 -12.37
C PRO A 96 3.95 -6.86 -11.34
N GLN A 97 5.17 -7.11 -11.81
CA GLN A 97 6.34 -7.44 -11.00
C GLN A 97 6.87 -6.21 -10.24
N GLY A 98 5.99 -5.59 -9.45
CA GLY A 98 6.25 -4.42 -8.65
C GLY A 98 6.70 -4.77 -7.23
N SER A 99 7.05 -3.74 -6.48
CA SER A 99 7.52 -3.87 -5.11
C SER A 99 6.89 -2.82 -4.22
N LEU A 100 6.89 -3.09 -2.91
CA LEU A 100 6.41 -2.17 -1.88
C LEU A 100 7.41 -2.17 -0.73
N SER A 101 7.73 -0.99 -0.20
CA SER A 101 8.40 -0.89 1.10
C SER A 101 7.83 0.24 1.94
N GLY A 102 7.82 0.00 3.24
CA GLY A 102 7.44 0.96 4.27
C GLY A 102 8.57 1.09 5.28
N LEU A 103 8.98 2.31 5.59
CA LEU A 103 9.95 2.61 6.62
C LEU A 103 9.34 3.60 7.61
N TRP A 104 9.14 3.15 8.85
CA TRP A 104 8.78 4.01 9.96
C TRP A 104 10.05 4.42 10.70
N LEU A 105 10.20 5.72 10.88
CA LEU A 105 11.27 6.33 11.66
C LEU A 105 10.62 7.03 12.87
N PRO A 106 10.90 6.58 14.10
CA PRO A 106 10.40 7.25 15.29
C PRO A 106 10.99 8.66 15.38
N GLU A 107 10.36 9.46 16.24
CA GLU A 107 10.95 10.71 16.68
C GLU A 107 12.33 10.48 17.31
N ASN A 108 13.25 11.39 17.02
CA ASN A 108 14.56 11.44 17.65
C ASN A 108 14.74 12.84 18.24
N ASP A 109 14.46 12.95 19.52
CA ASP A 109 14.58 14.13 20.37
C ASP A 109 15.92 14.15 21.13
N ARG A 110 16.90 13.34 20.70
CA ARG A 110 18.22 13.30 21.33
C ARG A 110 18.83 14.70 21.37
N PHE A 111 19.30 15.06 22.56
CA PHE A 111 19.99 16.33 22.88
C PHE A 111 21.20 16.61 21.96
N LEU A 112 21.76 15.58 21.32
CA LEU A 112 22.84 15.66 20.34
C LEU A 112 22.42 14.93 19.06
N GLY A 113 21.94 15.69 18.08
CA GLY A 113 21.55 15.20 16.75
C GLY A 113 20.60 16.18 16.05
N PRO A 114 20.43 16.08 14.72
CA PRO A 114 19.37 16.83 14.04
C PRO A 114 18.02 16.36 14.57
N GLU A 115 17.15 17.30 14.95
CA GLU A 115 15.76 16.99 15.29
C GLU A 115 15.12 16.21 14.15
N GLN A 116 14.63 15.01 14.46
CA GLN A 116 13.91 14.20 13.50
C GLN A 116 12.50 13.99 14.03
N SER A 117 11.53 14.65 13.40
CA SER A 117 10.13 14.33 13.61
C SER A 117 9.85 12.90 13.15
N GLU A 118 8.94 12.22 13.84
CA GLU A 118 8.42 10.92 13.41
C GLU A 118 7.98 10.96 11.93
N GLU A 119 8.45 10.01 11.13
CA GLU A 119 8.26 10.00 9.68
C GLU A 119 7.95 8.60 9.15
N LEU A 120 6.93 8.50 8.32
CA LEU A 120 6.60 7.31 7.54
C LEU A 120 7.04 7.52 6.10
N ARG A 121 7.87 6.61 5.58
CA ARG A 121 8.28 6.59 4.18
C ARG A 121 7.68 5.38 3.48
N ILE A 122 7.00 5.61 2.37
CA ILE A 122 6.46 4.55 1.51
C ILE A 122 7.17 4.62 0.17
N ARG A 123 7.60 3.47 -0.35
CA ARG A 123 8.10 3.31 -1.71
C ARG A 123 7.27 2.24 -2.38
N ALA A 124 6.87 2.48 -3.62
CA ALA A 124 6.23 1.46 -4.43
C ALA A 124 6.74 1.55 -5.86
N SER A 125 6.76 0.43 -6.55
CA SER A 125 7.11 0.36 -7.96
C SER A 125 6.11 -0.51 -8.71
N ASP A 126 5.89 -0.15 -9.96
CA ASP A 126 5.08 -0.91 -10.91
C ASP A 126 3.70 -1.35 -10.39
N ILE A 127 3.00 -0.44 -9.70
CA ILE A 127 1.64 -0.67 -9.21
C ILE A 127 0.63 -0.39 -10.32
N GLN A 128 -0.28 -1.34 -10.55
CA GLN A 128 -1.38 -1.17 -11.50
C GLN A 128 -2.64 -0.68 -10.76
N LEU A 129 -3.19 0.47 -11.15
CA LEU A 129 -4.22 1.16 -10.38
C LEU A 129 -5.53 0.36 -10.34
N GLU A 130 -5.92 -0.26 -11.44
CA GLU A 130 -7.14 -1.05 -11.55
C GLU A 130 -7.15 -2.25 -10.59
N ARG A 131 -5.97 -2.78 -10.25
CA ARG A 131 -5.83 -3.89 -9.29
C ARG A 131 -6.08 -3.45 -7.85
N LEU A 132 -5.89 -2.17 -7.54
CA LEU A 132 -6.13 -1.65 -6.20
C LEU A 132 -7.61 -1.60 -5.87
N ALA A 133 -8.49 -1.40 -6.85
CA ALA A 133 -9.93 -1.21 -6.64
C ALA A 133 -10.55 -2.31 -5.77
N ALA A 134 -10.26 -3.57 -6.09
CA ALA A 134 -10.76 -4.71 -5.31
C ALA A 134 -10.18 -4.74 -3.88
N LEU A 135 -8.95 -4.27 -3.70
CA LEU A 135 -8.26 -4.26 -2.41
C LEU A 135 -8.58 -3.03 -1.56
N LEU A 136 -9.13 -1.95 -2.12
CA LEU A 136 -9.37 -0.73 -1.36
C LEU A 136 -10.21 -0.93 -0.09
N PRO A 137 -11.28 -1.75 -0.12
CA PRO A 137 -12.06 -2.09 1.06
C PRO A 137 -11.25 -2.82 2.14
N THR A 138 -9.99 -3.20 1.87
CA THR A 138 -9.07 -3.84 2.84
C THR A 138 -8.17 -2.85 3.60
N PHE A 139 -8.16 -1.56 3.23
CA PHE A 139 -7.36 -0.53 3.87
C PHE A 139 -8.12 0.29 4.93
N SER A 140 -7.85 0.00 6.21
CA SER A 140 -8.58 0.60 7.34
C SER A 140 -8.38 2.10 7.56
N PHE A 141 -7.41 2.70 6.89
CA PHE A 141 -7.11 4.13 6.96
C PHE A 141 -7.87 4.95 5.91
N LEU A 142 -8.53 4.32 4.94
CA LEU A 142 -9.30 5.03 3.92
C LEU A 142 -10.70 5.37 4.43
N SER A 143 -11.14 6.61 4.22
CA SER A 143 -12.51 7.01 4.51
C SER A 143 -13.48 6.46 3.45
N PRO A 144 -14.77 6.24 3.79
CA PRO A 144 -15.80 5.85 2.83
C PRO A 144 -15.86 6.76 1.60
N ASP A 145 -15.71 8.09 1.78
CA ASP A 145 -15.67 9.06 0.69
C ASP A 145 -14.53 8.81 -0.31
N VAL A 146 -13.36 8.36 0.15
CA VAL A 146 -12.23 8.04 -0.74
C VAL A 146 -12.53 6.77 -1.55
N LEU A 147 -13.17 5.78 -0.91
CA LEU A 147 -13.60 4.55 -1.59
C LEU A 147 -14.64 4.84 -2.67
N GLU A 148 -15.66 5.63 -2.34
CA GLU A 148 -16.71 6.03 -3.28
C GLU A 148 -16.13 6.79 -4.48
N ARG A 149 -15.26 7.79 -4.22
CA ARG A 149 -14.59 8.55 -5.27
C ARG A 149 -13.72 7.67 -6.17
N TRP A 150 -13.00 6.71 -5.62
CA TRP A 150 -12.20 5.80 -6.43
C TRP A 150 -13.08 4.95 -7.34
N ASN A 151 -14.20 4.45 -6.81
CA ASN A 151 -15.15 3.65 -7.57
C ASN A 151 -15.78 4.44 -8.71
N ASP A 152 -16.07 5.71 -8.50
CA ASP A 152 -16.61 6.60 -9.55
C ASP A 152 -15.56 6.96 -10.60
N LEU A 153 -14.34 7.26 -10.18
CA LEU A 153 -13.25 7.65 -11.08
C LEU A 153 -12.69 6.47 -11.89
N GLN A 154 -12.80 5.24 -11.37
CA GLN A 154 -12.24 4.02 -11.98
C GLN A 154 -10.83 4.26 -12.54
N PRO A 155 -9.86 4.67 -11.70
CA PRO A 155 -8.54 5.03 -12.19
C PRO A 155 -7.83 3.82 -12.79
N GLN A 156 -7.20 4.05 -13.93
CA GLN A 156 -6.49 3.07 -14.72
C GLN A 156 -5.05 3.52 -14.97
N GLY A 157 -4.20 2.60 -15.40
CA GLY A 157 -2.80 2.82 -15.72
C GLY A 157 -1.84 2.33 -14.63
N LYS A 158 -0.57 2.67 -14.83
CA LYS A 158 0.53 2.12 -14.03
C LYS A 158 1.32 3.21 -13.33
N VAL A 159 1.49 3.08 -12.03
CA VAL A 159 2.46 3.86 -11.24
C VAL A 159 3.78 3.12 -11.27
N ASN A 160 4.72 3.57 -12.11
CA ASN A 160 6.02 2.94 -12.24
C ASN A 160 6.90 3.14 -11.00
N ALA A 161 6.79 4.30 -10.36
CA ALA A 161 7.52 4.59 -9.13
C ALA A 161 6.71 5.57 -8.27
N LEU A 162 6.67 5.30 -6.97
CA LEU A 162 6.09 6.15 -5.94
C LEU A 162 7.07 6.25 -4.79
N ALA A 163 7.29 7.47 -4.33
CA ALA A 163 7.97 7.77 -3.08
C ALA A 163 7.12 8.78 -2.32
N LEU A 164 6.72 8.42 -1.10
CA LEU A 164 6.02 9.27 -0.16
C LEU A 164 6.86 9.35 1.12
N ASP A 165 7.11 10.55 1.60
CA ASP A 165 7.67 10.79 2.93
C ASP A 165 6.69 11.67 3.72
N ILE A 166 6.13 11.13 4.78
CA ILE A 166 5.03 11.70 5.55
C ILE A 166 5.52 11.97 6.97
N PRO A 167 5.79 13.23 7.34
CA PRO A 167 6.01 13.60 8.74
C PRO A 167 4.69 13.41 9.49
N LEU A 168 4.63 12.47 10.44
CA LEU A 168 3.34 12.06 11.04
C LEU A 168 2.71 13.16 11.89
N LYS A 169 3.53 14.03 12.50
CA LYS A 169 3.06 15.22 13.22
C LYS A 169 2.63 16.37 12.32
N GLN A 170 3.10 16.41 11.07
CA GLN A 170 2.86 17.48 10.10
C GLN A 170 2.57 16.90 8.70
N PRO A 171 1.47 16.15 8.51
CA PRO A 171 1.19 15.46 7.25
C PRO A 171 1.06 16.42 6.05
N GLU A 172 0.74 17.69 6.27
CA GLU A 172 0.71 18.73 5.25
C GLU A 172 2.07 18.99 4.58
N LYS A 173 3.16 18.64 5.27
CA LYS A 173 4.55 18.71 4.76
C LYS A 173 4.98 17.44 4.01
N THR A 174 4.05 16.53 3.72
CA THR A 174 4.32 15.32 2.93
C THR A 174 5.05 15.67 1.64
N ARG A 175 6.18 14.98 1.45
CA ARG A 175 6.96 15.05 0.22
C ARG A 175 6.57 13.85 -0.62
N PHE A 176 6.36 14.07 -1.91
CA PHE A 176 6.07 12.97 -2.82
C PHE A 176 6.85 13.08 -4.11
N GLN A 177 7.13 11.94 -4.70
CA GLN A 177 7.60 11.82 -6.06
C GLN A 177 6.92 10.62 -6.69
N ALA A 178 6.35 10.79 -7.87
CA ALA A 178 5.71 9.71 -8.58
C ALA A 178 5.98 9.81 -10.07
N ARG A 179 6.08 8.64 -10.70
CA ARG A 179 6.16 8.46 -12.15
C ARG A 179 5.10 7.45 -12.53
N TRP A 180 4.31 7.78 -13.53
CA TRP A 180 3.23 6.94 -14.00
C TRP A 180 3.15 6.94 -15.52
N HIS A 181 2.43 5.95 -16.04
CA HIS A 181 2.29 5.71 -17.45
C HIS A 181 0.85 5.28 -17.74
N GLY A 182 0.25 5.93 -18.74
CA GLY A 182 -1.09 5.58 -19.23
C GLY A 182 -2.18 5.77 -18.19
N VAL A 183 -2.04 6.75 -17.29
CA VAL A 183 -3.05 6.97 -16.26
C VAL A 183 -4.30 7.58 -16.89
N SER A 184 -5.46 7.04 -16.55
CA SER A 184 -6.75 7.57 -16.97
C SER A 184 -7.79 7.43 -15.87
N TRP A 185 -8.85 8.23 -15.94
CA TRP A 185 -10.00 8.13 -15.04
C TRP A 185 -11.26 8.65 -15.74
N GLN A 186 -12.41 8.16 -15.30
CA GLN A 186 -13.72 8.57 -15.78
C GLN A 186 -14.07 9.98 -15.29
N PRO A 187 -14.81 10.76 -16.09
CA PRO A 187 -15.36 12.03 -15.62
C PRO A 187 -16.25 11.82 -14.39
N TRP A 188 -16.12 12.70 -13.40
CA TRP A 188 -16.95 12.64 -12.20
C TRP A 188 -17.37 14.03 -11.75
N LYS A 189 -18.68 14.30 -11.80
CA LYS A 189 -19.26 15.64 -11.52
C LYS A 189 -18.55 16.73 -12.34
N LEU A 190 -17.76 17.58 -11.68
CA LEU A 190 -17.02 18.69 -12.29
C LEU A 190 -15.56 18.32 -12.61
N LEU A 191 -15.08 17.14 -12.19
CA LEU A 191 -13.76 16.65 -12.55
C LEU A 191 -13.79 16.06 -13.97
N PRO A 192 -13.06 16.63 -14.93
CA PRO A 192 -13.01 16.09 -16.28
C PRO A 192 -12.31 14.73 -16.27
N GLY A 193 -12.76 13.84 -17.15
CA GLY A 193 -12.04 12.59 -17.42
C GLY A 193 -10.72 12.88 -18.12
N VAL A 194 -9.73 12.03 -17.88
CA VAL A 194 -8.41 12.12 -18.53
C VAL A 194 -8.08 10.76 -19.13
N ASN A 195 -7.54 10.78 -20.35
CA ASN A 195 -7.10 9.59 -21.07
C ASN A 195 -5.59 9.65 -21.34
N HIS A 196 -4.88 8.54 -21.14
CA HIS A 196 -3.47 8.35 -21.49
C HIS A 196 -2.51 9.43 -20.96
N PHE A 197 -2.60 9.75 -19.67
CA PHE A 197 -1.72 10.72 -19.04
C PHE A 197 -0.35 10.10 -18.71
N PHE A 198 0.70 10.65 -19.32
CA PHE A 198 2.09 10.25 -19.09
C PHE A 198 2.85 11.38 -18.40
N ARG A 199 3.16 11.28 -17.10
CA ARG A 199 3.89 12.34 -16.39
C ARG A 199 4.72 11.83 -15.20
N ARG A 200 5.59 12.73 -14.74
CA ARG A 200 6.27 12.70 -13.44
C ARG A 200 5.73 13.85 -12.61
N ALA A 201 5.46 13.63 -11.33
CA ALA A 201 5.25 14.72 -10.37
C ALA A 201 6.18 14.58 -9.18
N GLN A 202 6.54 15.73 -8.62
CA GLN A 202 7.36 15.81 -7.42
C GLN A 202 6.93 17.03 -6.60
N ARG A 203 6.77 16.85 -5.30
CA ARG A 203 6.59 17.91 -4.31
C ARG A 203 7.69 17.81 -3.28
N ARG A 204 8.47 18.88 -3.16
CA ARG A 204 9.41 19.13 -2.05
C ARG A 204 8.66 20.05 -1.09
N GLY A 205 8.54 19.68 0.18
CA GLY A 205 7.57 20.23 1.14
C GLY A 205 7.39 21.76 1.08
N GLY A 206 6.15 22.20 0.87
CA GLY A 206 5.73 23.61 0.75
C GLY A 206 4.21 23.70 0.56
N LYS A 207 3.58 24.82 0.96
CA LYS A 207 2.11 25.06 0.83
C LYS A 207 1.66 24.91 -0.63
N TRP A 208 0.48 24.33 -0.81
CA TRP A 208 -0.23 24.26 -2.09
C TRP A 208 -0.34 25.66 -2.71
N PRO A 209 0.10 25.91 -3.96
CA PRO A 209 -0.38 27.09 -4.68
C PRO A 209 -1.85 26.86 -5.02
N PRO A 210 -2.76 27.83 -4.80
CA PRO A 210 -4.18 27.65 -5.08
C PRO A 210 -4.48 27.24 -6.53
N ASP A 211 -3.57 27.46 -7.48
CA ASP A 211 -3.83 27.25 -8.90
C ASP A 211 -2.74 26.39 -9.55
N ALA A 212 -2.92 25.06 -9.53
CA ALA A 212 -2.29 24.21 -10.53
C ALA A 212 -3.16 24.26 -11.79
N GLY A 213 -2.92 25.28 -12.62
CA GLY A 213 -3.60 25.49 -13.89
C GLY A 213 -3.54 24.26 -14.78
N TYR A 214 -4.71 23.83 -15.24
CA TYR A 214 -4.88 22.88 -16.31
C TYR A 214 -4.39 23.53 -17.61
N ALA A 215 -3.34 22.97 -18.21
CA ALA A 215 -3.02 23.24 -19.61
C ALA A 215 -3.73 22.16 -20.44
N GLY A 216 -4.47 22.63 -21.44
CA GLY A 216 -5.41 21.91 -22.32
C GLY A 216 -4.91 20.64 -22.98
#